data_AF-A0A1I6HI04-F1
#
_entry.id   AF-A0A1I6HI04-F1
#
_cell.length_a   1.000
_cell.length_b   1.000
_cell.length_c   1.000
_cell.angle_alpha   90.00
_cell.angle_beta   90.00
_cell.angle_gamma   90.00
#
_symmetry.space_group_name_H-M   'P 1'
#
loop_
_entity.id
_entity.type
_entity.pdbx_description
1 polymer ?
#
loop_
_entity_poly.entity_id
_entity_poly.type
_entity_poly.pdbx_seq_one_letter_code
_entity_poly.pdbx_strand_id
1 'polypeptide(L)'
;MDTPTRTTTSLRPGTAPEWILDPSGSTDREQRSGGRAPRPRRRLFRLLVLLLVLATIGAGTAAAVVTAAIASRPDYPDTVVAGGTGAGSAVARGGGRPTAEDGYIADGDSLAVSDAAPAVARLDPALREALQQAHAAAAEDGIDLRVGGGWRSKAYQAWLLRDAVRTYGSTAEAARWVGTPETSLHVKGQAVDISPYDAADWLNRHGAQFGLCRTYDNEAWHFELSPSAVDAGCPPMFRDPTEDPRMRS
;
A
#
# COMPACT_ATOMS: atom_id res chain seq x y z
N MET A 1 0.43 -20.71 -24.77
CA MET A 1 1.34 -20.41 -23.65
C MET A 1 0.92 -19.05 -23.16
N ASP A 2 -0.02 -19.00 -22.22
CA ASP A 2 -0.46 -17.75 -21.61
C ASP A 2 0.35 -17.50 -20.35
N THR A 3 1.14 -16.44 -20.37
CA THR A 3 1.86 -15.94 -19.20
C THR A 3 0.82 -15.46 -18.18
N PRO A 4 0.81 -15.97 -16.93
CA PRO A 4 -0.11 -15.43 -15.94
C PRO A 4 0.35 -14.03 -15.56
N THR A 5 -0.49 -13.04 -15.85
CA THR A 5 -0.32 -11.66 -15.39
C THR A 5 -0.25 -11.67 -13.87
N ARG A 6 0.90 -11.30 -13.32
CA ARG A 6 1.10 -11.09 -11.89
C ARG A 6 0.15 -9.96 -11.47
N THR A 7 -0.80 -10.24 -10.59
CA THR A 7 -1.66 -9.20 -10.02
C THR A 7 -0.80 -8.36 -9.08
N THR A 8 -0.31 -7.24 -9.58
CA THR A 8 0.37 -6.21 -8.79
C THR A 8 -0.68 -5.58 -7.88
N THR A 9 -0.81 -6.08 -6.65
CA THR A 9 -1.68 -5.45 -5.66
C THR A 9 -1.11 -4.08 -5.33
N SER A 10 -1.87 -3.05 -5.70
CA SER A 10 -1.51 -1.64 -5.65
C SER A 10 -1.46 -1.10 -4.21
N LEU A 11 -0.48 -0.24 -3.95
CA LEU A 11 -0.42 0.59 -2.74
C LEU A 11 -1.21 1.88 -3.01
N ARG A 12 -2.33 2.05 -2.30
CA ARG A 12 -2.97 3.37 -2.20
C ARG A 12 -2.17 4.22 -1.20
N PRO A 13 -1.79 5.45 -1.54
CA PRO A 13 -1.19 6.37 -0.58
C PRO A 13 -2.08 6.51 0.67
N GLY A 14 -1.56 6.17 1.85
CA GLY A 14 -2.28 6.29 3.12
C GLY A 14 -3.37 5.24 3.39
N THR A 15 -3.43 4.15 2.60
CA THR A 15 -4.25 2.98 2.94
C THR A 15 -3.37 1.74 2.98
N ALA A 16 -3.54 0.90 4.00
CA ALA A 16 -2.93 -0.43 3.97
C ALA A 16 -3.35 -1.15 2.68
N PRO A 17 -2.41 -1.78 1.94
CA PRO A 17 -2.75 -2.53 0.75
C PRO A 17 -3.82 -3.60 1.07
N GLU A 18 -4.75 -3.84 0.15
CA GLU A 18 -5.99 -4.61 0.40
C GLU A 18 -5.75 -5.99 1.06
N TRP A 19 -4.60 -6.62 0.81
CA TRP A 19 -4.24 -7.93 1.39
C TRP A 19 -3.93 -7.90 2.90
N ILE A 20 -3.63 -6.73 3.48
CA ILE A 20 -3.48 -6.55 4.94
C ILE A 20 -4.85 -6.43 5.62
N LEU A 21 -5.87 -5.97 4.89
CA LEU A 21 -7.21 -5.73 5.42
C LEU A 21 -8.16 -6.94 5.23
N ASP A 22 -7.84 -7.87 4.31
CA ASP A 22 -8.56 -9.14 4.13
C ASP A 22 -7.59 -10.35 4.06
N PRO A 23 -7.31 -11.03 5.18
CA PRO A 23 -6.41 -12.18 5.21
C PRO A 23 -7.01 -13.46 4.59
N SER A 24 -8.28 -13.45 4.17
CA SER A 24 -8.96 -14.65 3.63
C SER A 24 -8.83 -14.81 2.12
N GLY A 25 -8.35 -13.78 1.40
CA GLY A 25 -8.22 -13.79 -0.06
C GLY A 25 -6.97 -14.46 -0.63
N SER A 26 -6.04 -14.95 0.19
CA SER A 26 -4.73 -15.45 -0.26
C SER A 26 -4.56 -16.98 -0.25
N THR A 27 -5.57 -17.75 0.18
CA THR A 27 -5.39 -19.20 0.41
C THR A 27 -5.81 -20.13 -0.74
N ASP A 28 -6.17 -19.61 -1.92
CA ASP A 28 -6.54 -20.45 -3.08
C ASP A 28 -5.53 -20.33 -4.23
N ARG A 29 -4.26 -20.65 -3.96
CA ARG A 29 -3.33 -21.05 -5.03
C ARG A 29 -2.29 -22.05 -4.54
N GLU A 30 -2.39 -23.24 -5.11
CA GLU A 30 -1.32 -24.25 -5.28
C GLU A 30 -1.25 -25.44 -4.30
N GLN A 31 -2.18 -26.39 -4.46
CA GLN A 31 -1.86 -27.82 -4.34
C GLN A 31 -2.38 -28.59 -5.56
N ARG A 32 -1.58 -28.62 -6.63
CA ARG A 32 -1.66 -29.66 -7.66
C ARG A 32 -0.26 -30.05 -8.12
N SER A 33 0.24 -31.14 -7.56
CA SER A 33 1.21 -32.01 -8.22
C SER A 33 0.91 -33.45 -7.84
N GLY A 34 0.75 -34.28 -8.87
CA GLY A 34 0.17 -35.61 -8.77
C GLY A 34 1.18 -36.72 -8.47
N GLY A 35 0.67 -37.76 -7.79
CA GLY A 35 0.98 -39.15 -8.08
C GLY A 35 2.04 -39.84 -7.23
N ARG A 36 1.63 -40.64 -6.23
CA ARG A 36 1.43 -42.11 -6.34
C ARG A 36 1.02 -42.70 -4.97
N ALA A 37 0.03 -43.60 -4.98
CA ALA A 37 -0.44 -44.32 -3.80
C ALA A 37 0.43 -45.55 -3.47
N PRO A 38 0.41 -45.99 -2.20
CA PRO A 38 -0.21 -47.29 -1.88
C PRO A 38 -1.22 -47.22 -0.72
N ARG A 39 -2.22 -48.13 -0.75
CA ARG A 39 -3.27 -48.37 0.27
C ARG A 39 -2.85 -49.54 1.20
N PRO A 40 -3.61 -49.98 2.24
CA PRO A 40 -4.74 -49.38 3.00
C PRO A 40 -4.67 -49.53 4.55
N ARG A 41 -5.38 -48.68 5.31
CA ARG A 41 -6.11 -49.09 6.55
C ARG A 41 -7.48 -48.38 6.62
N ARG A 42 -8.44 -48.95 5.89
CA ARG A 42 -9.71 -48.35 5.44
C ARG A 42 -10.89 -48.33 6.43
N ARG A 43 -10.70 -48.54 7.74
CA ARG A 43 -11.84 -48.71 8.66
C ARG A 43 -12.06 -47.60 9.69
N LEU A 44 -11.06 -46.75 9.98
CA LEU A 44 -11.21 -45.70 11.01
C LEU A 44 -11.72 -44.34 10.47
N PHE A 45 -11.45 -44.04 9.20
CA PHE A 45 -11.77 -42.74 8.60
C PHE A 45 -13.24 -42.59 8.15
N ARG A 46 -13.97 -43.70 7.98
CA ARG A 46 -15.39 -43.68 7.56
C ARG A 46 -16.35 -43.35 8.70
N LEU A 47 -15.96 -43.56 9.95
CA LEU A 47 -16.78 -43.24 11.12
C LEU A 47 -16.75 -41.76 11.49
N LEU A 48 -15.61 -41.08 11.27
CA LEU A 48 -15.46 -39.65 11.58
C LEU A 48 -16.19 -38.72 10.59
N VAL A 49 -16.22 -39.09 9.30
CA VAL A 49 -16.91 -38.28 8.27
C VAL A 49 -18.43 -38.38 8.38
N LEU A 50 -18.98 -39.50 8.85
CA LEU A 50 -20.43 -39.67 8.99
C LEU A 50 -21.01 -38.87 10.18
N LEU A 51 -20.24 -38.70 11.27
CA LEU A 51 -20.65 -37.93 12.44
C LEU A 51 -20.65 -36.41 12.21
N LEU A 52 -19.78 -35.90 11.33
CA LEU A 52 -19.73 -34.48 11.00
C LEU A 52 -20.86 -34.02 10.06
N VAL A 53 -21.38 -34.92 9.22
CA VAL A 53 -22.50 -34.61 8.30
C VAL A 53 -23.87 -34.68 8.99
N LEU A 54 -23.99 -35.40 10.12
CA LEU A 54 -25.23 -35.45 10.91
C LEU A 54 -25.38 -34.27 11.91
N ALA A 55 -24.29 -33.55 12.21
CA ALA A 55 -24.35 -32.36 13.06
C ALA A 55 -24.83 -31.08 12.34
N THR A 56 -24.96 -31.10 11.00
CA THR A 56 -25.42 -29.93 10.22
C THR A 56 -26.88 -29.99 9.78
N ILE A 57 -27.65 -31.02 10.17
CA ILE A 57 -29.07 -31.16 9.81
C ILE A 57 -30.01 -30.88 11.01
N GLY A 58 -29.49 -30.33 12.11
CA GLY A 58 -30.26 -30.06 13.34
C GLY A 58 -30.76 -28.62 13.53
N ALA A 59 -30.53 -27.70 12.60
CA ALA A 59 -30.93 -26.30 12.77
C ALA A 59 -31.29 -25.60 11.44
N GLY A 60 -32.40 -26.01 10.81
CA GLY A 60 -33.27 -25.09 10.06
C GLY A 60 -34.41 -24.68 11.00
N THR A 61 -34.96 -23.48 11.04
CA THR A 61 -35.28 -22.56 9.94
C THR A 61 -35.64 -21.18 10.50
N ALA A 62 -35.15 -20.09 9.87
CA ALA A 62 -35.88 -18.84 9.77
C ALA A 62 -35.44 -18.11 8.49
N ALA A 63 -36.23 -18.27 7.43
CA ALA A 63 -36.07 -17.57 6.16
C ALA A 63 -37.31 -16.69 5.91
N ALA A 64 -37.07 -15.39 5.72
CA ALA A 64 -37.90 -14.42 4.99
C ALA A 64 -37.08 -13.11 4.89
N VAL A 65 -36.26 -12.92 3.85
CA VAL A 65 -36.54 -12.13 2.63
C VAL A 65 -37.07 -10.71 2.92
N VAL A 66 -36.18 -9.71 2.88
CA VAL A 66 -36.44 -8.41 2.24
C VAL A 66 -35.18 -7.94 1.50
N THR A 67 -35.42 -7.60 0.25
CA THR A 67 -34.54 -7.22 -0.86
C THR A 67 -33.95 -5.81 -0.70
N ALA A 68 -32.84 -5.58 -1.41
CA ALA A 68 -32.33 -4.29 -1.91
C ALA A 68 -31.64 -3.31 -0.93
N ALA A 69 -30.30 -3.37 -0.91
CA ALA A 69 -29.44 -2.18 -0.91
C ALA A 69 -28.03 -2.54 -1.44
N ILE A 70 -27.94 -2.94 -2.72
CA ILE A 70 -26.73 -2.67 -3.49
C ILE A 70 -26.84 -1.19 -3.88
N ALA A 71 -26.54 -0.32 -2.92
CA ALA A 71 -26.45 1.11 -3.16
C ALA A 71 -24.97 1.44 -3.43
N SER A 72 -24.67 1.50 -4.72
CA SER A 72 -23.78 2.52 -5.29
C SER A 72 -22.33 2.51 -4.79
N ARG A 73 -21.51 1.62 -5.36
CA ARG A 73 -20.10 1.98 -5.58
C ARG A 73 -20.08 3.03 -6.70
N PRO A 74 -19.50 4.23 -6.51
CA PRO A 74 -19.30 5.11 -7.63
C PRO A 74 -18.18 4.51 -8.48
N ASP A 75 -18.57 3.92 -9.62
CA ASP A 75 -17.69 3.76 -10.77
C ASP A 75 -17.12 5.14 -11.10
N TYR A 76 -15.81 5.31 -10.99
CA TYR A 76 -15.16 6.54 -11.43
C TYR A 76 -14.90 6.37 -12.94
N PRO A 77 -15.55 7.14 -13.83
CA PRO A 77 -15.24 7.04 -15.24
C PRO A 77 -13.85 7.62 -15.51
N ASP A 78 -12.98 6.80 -16.11
CA ASP A 78 -11.83 7.28 -16.87
C ASP A 78 -12.35 7.99 -18.13
N THR A 79 -12.61 9.28 -18.02
CA THR A 79 -12.76 10.15 -19.19
C THR A 79 -11.66 11.18 -19.21
N VAL A 80 -10.61 10.84 -19.96
CA VAL A 80 -9.60 11.79 -20.45
C VAL A 80 -10.31 12.72 -21.42
N VAL A 81 -10.66 13.93 -20.97
CA VAL A 81 -11.05 15.01 -21.88
C VAL A 81 -9.83 15.89 -22.13
N ALA A 82 -9.25 15.72 -23.31
CA ALA A 82 -8.32 16.67 -23.88
C ALA A 82 -9.08 17.93 -24.31
N GLY A 83 -8.58 19.11 -23.92
CA GLY A 83 -8.82 20.36 -24.64
C GLY A 83 -9.12 21.59 -23.78
N GLY A 84 -8.28 22.62 -23.89
CA GLY A 84 -8.69 24.00 -23.64
C GLY A 84 -7.65 24.89 -22.95
N THR A 85 -6.85 25.60 -23.74
CA THR A 85 -6.00 26.73 -23.34
C THR A 85 -6.80 27.86 -22.68
N GLY A 86 -6.35 28.34 -21.51
CA GLY A 86 -6.86 29.57 -20.91
C GLY A 86 -6.04 30.00 -19.69
N ALA A 87 -5.19 31.01 -19.86
CA ALA A 87 -4.52 31.69 -18.76
C ALA A 87 -5.53 32.48 -17.92
N GLY A 88 -5.51 32.28 -16.59
CA GLY A 88 -6.37 33.04 -15.67
C GLY A 88 -6.29 32.54 -14.22
N SER A 89 -5.50 33.25 -13.43
CA SER A 89 -5.39 33.33 -11.96
C SER A 89 -6.36 32.53 -11.07
N ALA A 90 -5.74 31.80 -10.14
CA ALA A 90 -6.12 31.61 -8.73
C ALA A 90 -7.58 31.23 -8.44
N VAL A 91 -7.92 29.97 -8.65
CA VAL A 91 -9.05 29.32 -7.97
C VAL A 91 -8.55 28.70 -6.66
N ALA A 92 -8.43 29.54 -5.64
CA ALA A 92 -8.54 29.07 -4.27
C ALA A 92 -10.04 28.92 -3.94
N ARG A 93 -10.58 27.70 -4.10
CA ARG A 93 -11.75 27.14 -3.40
C ARG A 93 -12.10 25.75 -3.95
N GLY A 94 -11.97 24.70 -3.12
CA GLY A 94 -12.71 23.45 -3.25
C GLY A 94 -11.90 22.22 -3.69
N GLY A 95 -11.52 21.40 -2.72
CA GLY A 95 -11.52 19.92 -2.72
C GLY A 95 -11.49 19.12 -4.04
N GLY A 96 -10.73 19.52 -5.05
CA GLY A 96 -10.51 18.75 -6.26
C GLY A 96 -9.70 17.48 -5.98
N ARG A 97 -9.77 16.52 -6.90
CA ARG A 97 -8.87 15.37 -6.85
C ARG A 97 -7.42 15.84 -7.01
N PRO A 98 -6.48 15.27 -6.24
CA PRO A 98 -5.05 15.53 -6.41
C PRO A 98 -4.59 15.27 -7.85
N THR A 99 -3.60 16.03 -8.29
CA THR A 99 -3.00 15.92 -9.63
C THR A 99 -1.51 15.57 -9.55
N ALA A 100 -0.89 15.23 -10.68
CA ALA A 100 0.56 14.98 -10.73
C ALA A 100 1.39 16.15 -10.17
N GLU A 101 0.91 17.39 -10.33
CA GLU A 101 1.55 18.60 -9.75
C GLU A 101 1.53 18.62 -8.22
N ASP A 102 0.55 17.94 -7.62
CA ASP A 102 0.47 17.73 -6.18
C ASP A 102 1.32 16.56 -5.68
N GLY A 103 2.01 15.85 -6.59
CA GLY A 103 2.73 14.61 -6.28
C GLY A 103 1.83 13.37 -6.26
N TYR A 104 0.64 13.44 -6.85
CA TYR A 104 -0.24 12.28 -6.99
C TYR A 104 0.31 11.30 -8.03
N ILE A 105 0.32 10.03 -7.67
CA ILE A 105 0.56 8.87 -8.54
C ILE A 105 -0.73 8.05 -8.51
N ALA A 106 -1.24 7.64 -9.67
CA ALA A 106 -2.50 6.91 -9.72
C ALA A 106 -2.36 5.50 -9.12
N ASP A 107 -3.46 4.97 -8.58
CA ASP A 107 -3.50 3.63 -8.02
C ASP A 107 -3.05 2.60 -9.08
N GLY A 108 -2.02 1.82 -8.75
CA GLY A 108 -1.45 0.78 -9.61
C GLY A 108 -0.28 1.26 -10.45
N ASP A 109 -0.08 2.57 -10.54
CA ASP A 109 1.08 3.18 -11.18
C ASP A 109 2.25 3.32 -10.21
N SER A 110 3.43 3.52 -10.78
CA SER A 110 4.64 3.84 -10.04
C SER A 110 5.67 4.50 -10.95
N LEU A 111 6.49 5.35 -10.37
CA LEU A 111 7.48 6.14 -11.09
C LEU A 111 8.89 5.57 -10.93
N ALA A 112 9.75 5.80 -11.92
CA ALA A 112 11.17 5.52 -11.76
C ALA A 112 11.77 6.42 -10.67
N VAL A 113 12.80 5.95 -9.97
CA VAL A 113 13.53 6.79 -8.98
C VAL A 113 14.21 8.03 -9.58
N SER A 114 14.33 8.07 -10.91
CA SER A 114 14.90 9.17 -11.69
C SER A 114 13.84 10.04 -12.39
N ASP A 115 12.55 9.77 -12.17
CA ASP A 115 11.45 10.50 -12.83
C ASP A 115 11.46 12.01 -12.48
N ALA A 116 11.01 12.83 -13.43
CA ALA A 116 10.95 14.29 -13.29
C ALA A 116 9.63 14.78 -12.67
N ALA A 117 8.65 13.90 -12.47
CA ALA A 117 7.38 14.26 -11.84
C ALA A 117 7.61 14.79 -10.42
N PRO A 118 6.77 15.73 -9.93
CA PRO A 118 6.93 16.35 -8.61
C PRO A 118 7.05 15.36 -7.45
N ALA A 119 6.36 14.21 -7.51
CA ALA A 119 6.46 13.15 -6.51
C ALA A 119 7.91 12.68 -6.27
N VAL A 120 8.74 12.63 -7.32
CA VAL A 120 10.15 12.22 -7.22
C VAL A 120 11.06 13.45 -7.17
N ALA A 121 10.83 14.43 -8.03
CA ALA A 121 11.71 15.58 -8.20
C ALA A 121 11.80 16.47 -6.95
N ARG A 122 10.76 16.50 -6.09
CA ARG A 122 10.70 17.31 -4.86
C ARG A 122 11.03 16.54 -3.58
N LEU A 123 11.46 15.28 -3.69
CA LEU A 123 12.10 14.60 -2.55
C LEU A 123 13.39 15.33 -2.16
N ASP A 124 13.77 15.22 -0.89
CA ASP A 124 15.04 15.71 -0.39
C ASP A 124 16.19 15.15 -1.25
N PRO A 125 17.16 15.98 -1.68
CA PRO A 125 18.23 15.53 -2.57
C PRO A 125 19.02 14.33 -2.04
N ALA A 126 19.28 14.26 -0.73
CA ALA A 126 20.01 13.15 -0.14
C ALA A 126 19.17 11.85 -0.13
N LEU A 127 17.86 11.96 0.10
CA LEU A 127 16.94 10.82 -0.03
C LEU A 127 16.89 10.32 -1.48
N ARG A 128 16.84 11.22 -2.46
CA ARG A 128 16.86 10.85 -3.88
C ARG A 128 18.15 10.12 -4.27
N GLU A 129 19.28 10.61 -3.79
CA GLU A 129 20.57 9.99 -4.03
C GLU A 129 20.63 8.57 -3.45
N ALA A 130 20.21 8.40 -2.19
CA ALA A 130 20.13 7.09 -1.54
C ALA A 130 19.21 6.13 -2.30
N LEU A 131 18.05 6.60 -2.80
CA LEU A 131 17.14 5.80 -3.62
C LEU A 131 17.77 5.36 -4.94
N GLN A 132 18.54 6.23 -5.60
CA GLN A 132 19.22 5.89 -6.85
C GLN A 132 20.32 4.84 -6.63
N GLN A 133 21.08 4.95 -5.55
CA GLN A 133 22.07 3.95 -5.16
C GLN A 133 21.41 2.60 -4.83
N ALA A 134 20.34 2.62 -4.05
CA ALA A 134 19.60 1.42 -3.70
C ALA A 134 18.95 0.75 -4.91
N HIS A 135 18.39 1.54 -5.84
CA HIS A 135 17.82 1.03 -7.09
C HIS A 135 18.87 0.34 -7.96
N ALA A 136 20.08 0.92 -8.09
CA ALA A 136 21.17 0.32 -8.84
C ALA A 136 21.58 -1.04 -8.26
N ALA A 137 21.69 -1.15 -6.92
CA ALA A 137 22.02 -2.40 -6.25
C ALA A 137 20.87 -3.43 -6.34
N ALA A 138 19.62 -3.00 -6.16
CA ALA A 138 18.44 -3.86 -6.28
C ALA A 138 18.32 -4.47 -7.69
N ALA A 139 18.73 -3.73 -8.73
CA ALA A 139 18.73 -4.22 -10.10
C ALA A 139 19.70 -5.40 -10.31
N GLU A 140 20.79 -5.50 -9.54
CA GLU A 140 21.70 -6.65 -9.58
C GLU A 140 21.01 -7.94 -9.08
N ASP A 141 20.02 -7.80 -8.20
CA ASP A 141 19.16 -8.88 -7.69
C ASP A 141 17.88 -9.08 -8.54
N GLY A 142 17.75 -8.36 -9.66
CA GLY A 142 16.57 -8.43 -10.53
C GLY A 142 15.32 -7.75 -9.97
N ILE A 143 15.49 -6.83 -9.01
CA ILE A 143 14.41 -6.07 -8.39
C ILE A 143 14.35 -4.66 -9.00
N ASP A 144 13.19 -4.30 -9.59
CA ASP A 144 12.92 -2.93 -10.04
C ASP A 144 12.29 -2.11 -8.91
N LEU A 145 13.09 -1.27 -8.27
CA LEU A 145 12.63 -0.37 -7.21
C LEU A 145 11.96 0.87 -7.83
N ARG A 146 10.67 1.07 -7.52
CA ARG A 146 9.86 2.19 -8.03
C ARG A 146 9.23 2.98 -6.89
N VAL A 147 8.90 4.24 -7.18
CA VAL A 147 8.21 5.14 -6.24
C VAL A 147 6.70 5.00 -6.44
N GLY A 148 6.01 4.46 -5.42
CA GLY A 148 4.54 4.42 -5.35
C GLY A 148 3.95 5.68 -4.71
N GLY A 149 4.74 6.39 -3.91
CA GLY A 149 4.39 7.69 -3.34
C GLY A 149 5.64 8.44 -2.92
N GLY A 150 5.75 9.72 -3.22
CA GLY A 150 6.93 10.51 -2.88
C GLY A 150 6.55 11.82 -2.19
N TRP A 151 7.11 12.92 -2.65
CA TRP A 151 6.69 14.24 -2.19
C TRP A 151 5.19 14.48 -2.45
N ARG A 152 4.52 15.15 -1.51
CA ARG A 152 3.10 15.51 -1.62
C ARG A 152 2.87 16.98 -1.29
N SER A 153 1.95 17.63 -2.01
CA SER A 153 1.49 18.96 -1.61
C SER A 153 0.69 18.89 -0.29
N LYS A 154 0.65 19.99 0.47
CA LYS A 154 -0.21 20.09 1.66
C LYS A 154 -1.69 19.86 1.33
N ALA A 155 -2.15 20.31 0.17
CA ALA A 155 -3.52 20.12 -0.28
C ALA A 155 -3.83 18.64 -0.54
N TYR A 156 -2.89 17.91 -1.16
CA TYR A 156 -3.01 16.48 -1.35
C TYR A 156 -2.95 15.73 -0.01
N GLN A 157 -2.03 16.06 0.88
CA GLN A 157 -1.98 15.45 2.21
C GLN A 157 -3.30 15.68 2.99
N ALA A 158 -3.89 16.88 2.90
CA ALA A 158 -5.20 17.16 3.50
C ALA A 158 -6.33 16.35 2.85
N TRP A 159 -6.25 16.10 1.55
CA TRP A 159 -7.19 15.24 0.83
C TRP A 159 -7.09 13.79 1.33
N LEU A 160 -5.87 13.25 1.46
CA LEU A 160 -5.62 11.90 1.99
C LEU A 160 -6.14 11.76 3.42
N LEU A 161 -5.89 12.74 4.30
CA LEU A 161 -6.37 12.67 5.67
C LEU A 161 -7.91 12.65 5.73
N ARG A 162 -8.58 13.47 4.92
CA ARG A 162 -10.05 13.43 4.84
C ARG A 162 -10.56 12.08 4.30
N ASP A 163 -9.85 11.47 3.37
CA ASP A 163 -10.20 10.16 2.84
C ASP A 163 -10.02 9.05 3.89
N ALA A 164 -8.88 9.04 4.57
CA ALA A 164 -8.62 8.12 5.68
C ALA A 164 -9.66 8.24 6.80
N VAL A 165 -10.09 9.46 7.16
CA VAL A 165 -11.16 9.64 8.16
C VAL A 165 -12.49 9.03 7.69
N ARG A 166 -12.83 9.14 6.40
CA ARG A 166 -14.03 8.47 5.86
C ARG A 166 -13.89 6.96 5.88
N THR A 167 -12.71 6.45 5.57
CA THR A 167 -12.41 5.01 5.50
C THR A 167 -12.36 4.35 6.87
N TYR A 168 -11.68 4.98 7.84
CA TYR A 168 -11.45 4.43 9.18
C TYR A 168 -12.46 4.90 10.23
N GLY A 169 -13.39 5.80 9.86
CA GLY A 169 -14.51 6.23 10.69
C GLY A 169 -14.16 7.25 11.79
N SER A 170 -12.87 7.50 12.06
CA SER A 170 -12.44 8.53 13.02
C SER A 170 -11.09 9.12 12.67
N THR A 171 -10.82 10.33 13.17
CA THR A 171 -9.50 10.95 13.10
C THR A 171 -8.45 10.16 13.88
N ALA A 172 -8.83 9.53 14.99
CA ALA A 172 -7.93 8.73 15.81
C ALA A 172 -7.43 7.49 15.05
N GLU A 173 -8.32 6.75 14.39
CA GLU A 173 -7.91 5.58 13.60
C GLU A 173 -7.19 5.98 12.30
N ALA A 174 -7.62 7.07 11.66
CA ALA A 174 -6.94 7.58 10.46
C ALA A 174 -5.49 8.02 10.75
N ALA A 175 -5.22 8.59 11.93
CA ALA A 175 -3.88 9.05 12.32
C ALA A 175 -2.85 7.93 12.42
N ARG A 176 -3.29 6.66 12.46
CA ARG A 176 -2.42 5.48 12.43
C ARG A 176 -1.87 5.16 11.04
N TRP A 177 -2.30 5.88 10.02
CA TRP A 177 -1.92 5.64 8.62
C TRP A 177 -1.59 6.94 7.86
N VAL A 178 -2.22 8.05 8.24
CA VAL A 178 -2.11 9.31 7.52
C VAL A 178 -1.83 10.47 8.45
N GLY A 179 -0.63 11.04 8.33
CA GLY A 179 -0.24 12.26 9.04
C GLY A 179 -0.98 13.53 8.56
N THR A 180 -0.90 14.59 9.35
CA THR A 180 -1.48 15.89 9.00
C THR A 180 -0.66 16.59 7.90
N PRO A 181 -1.23 17.61 7.21
CA PRO A 181 -0.49 18.43 6.26
C PRO A 181 0.74 19.15 6.86
N GLU A 182 0.74 19.38 8.17
CA GLU A 182 1.81 20.08 8.88
C GLU A 182 2.95 19.13 9.28
N THR A 183 2.63 17.90 9.66
CA THR A 183 3.62 16.99 10.26
C THR A 183 4.19 15.98 9.27
N SER A 184 3.42 15.61 8.23
CA SER A 184 3.79 14.59 7.23
C SER A 184 5.19 14.79 6.63
N LEU A 185 5.99 13.73 6.67
CA LEU A 185 7.35 13.71 6.12
C LEU A 185 7.32 13.68 4.58
N HIS A 186 6.25 13.16 3.95
CA HIS A 186 6.05 13.29 2.50
C HIS A 186 5.88 14.75 2.07
N VAL A 187 5.22 15.59 2.87
CA VAL A 187 5.08 17.02 2.56
C VAL A 187 6.43 17.73 2.61
N LYS A 188 7.32 17.27 3.50
CA LYS A 188 8.69 17.75 3.63
C LYS A 188 9.65 17.16 2.59
N GLY A 189 9.20 16.20 1.78
CA GLY A 189 10.05 15.46 0.83
C GLY A 189 11.01 14.47 1.51
N GLN A 190 10.80 14.15 2.78
CA GLN A 190 11.69 13.35 3.63
C GLN A 190 11.27 11.89 3.77
N ALA A 191 10.19 11.49 3.11
CA ALA A 191 9.67 10.13 3.09
C ALA A 191 9.28 9.70 1.68
N VAL A 192 9.33 8.39 1.45
CA VAL A 192 8.99 7.74 0.18
C VAL A 192 8.31 6.40 0.43
N ASP A 193 7.27 6.12 -0.34
CA ASP A 193 6.58 4.85 -0.40
C ASP A 193 7.06 4.07 -1.63
N ILE A 194 7.54 2.85 -1.41
CA ILE A 194 8.19 2.02 -2.43
C ILE A 194 7.23 0.95 -2.94
N SER A 195 7.26 0.76 -4.26
CA SER A 195 6.46 -0.21 -5.01
C SER A 195 7.36 -0.94 -6.02
N PRO A 196 7.07 -2.21 -6.38
CA PRO A 196 6.06 -3.07 -5.77
C PRO A 196 6.49 -3.57 -4.39
N TYR A 197 5.66 -4.39 -3.74
CA TYR A 197 5.96 -4.92 -2.40
C TYR A 197 7.27 -5.72 -2.35
N ASP A 198 7.64 -6.44 -3.41
CA ASP A 198 8.93 -7.14 -3.48
C ASP A 198 10.13 -6.18 -3.43
N ALA A 199 10.03 -5.00 -4.04
CA ALA A 199 11.03 -3.95 -3.91
C ALA A 199 11.07 -3.35 -2.50
N ALA A 200 9.92 -3.11 -1.88
CA ALA A 200 9.85 -2.66 -0.49
C ALA A 200 10.45 -3.72 0.46
N ASP A 201 10.13 -5.00 0.27
CA ASP A 201 10.67 -6.12 1.03
C ASP A 201 12.19 -6.27 0.85
N TRP A 202 12.71 -6.03 -0.36
CA TRP A 202 14.15 -5.94 -0.59
C TRP A 202 14.78 -4.80 0.22
N LEU A 203 14.21 -3.58 0.20
CA LEU A 203 14.70 -2.48 1.02
C LEU A 203 14.59 -2.73 2.52
N ASN A 204 13.60 -3.48 2.99
CA ASN A 204 13.53 -3.87 4.40
C ASN A 204 14.75 -4.71 4.84
N ARG A 205 15.31 -5.52 3.94
CA ARG A 205 16.50 -6.34 4.21
C ARG A 205 17.82 -5.61 3.95
N HIS A 206 17.85 -4.77 2.91
CA HIS A 206 19.08 -4.23 2.35
C HIS A 206 19.21 -2.71 2.50
N GLY A 207 18.17 -2.01 2.93
CA GLY A 207 18.09 -0.55 2.89
C GLY A 207 19.06 0.17 3.83
N ALA A 208 19.42 -0.45 4.95
CA ALA A 208 20.30 0.16 5.95
C ALA A 208 21.65 0.60 5.38
N GLN A 209 22.22 -0.17 4.44
CA GLN A 209 23.50 0.16 3.79
C GLN A 209 23.46 1.45 2.94
N PHE A 210 22.25 1.91 2.58
CA PHE A 210 22.00 3.16 1.85
C PHE A 210 21.43 4.25 2.78
N GLY A 211 21.30 3.97 4.08
CA GLY A 211 20.61 4.86 5.01
C GLY A 211 19.09 4.86 4.84
N LEU A 212 18.50 3.95 4.05
CA LEU A 212 17.04 3.87 3.83
C LEU A 212 16.41 2.94 4.86
N CYS A 213 15.58 3.51 5.74
CA CYS A 213 15.01 2.77 6.85
C CYS A 213 13.48 2.82 6.83
N ARG A 214 12.87 1.64 7.01
CA ARG A 214 11.46 1.55 7.32
C ARG A 214 11.21 2.20 8.67
N THR A 215 10.25 3.11 8.72
CA THR A 215 9.99 3.91 9.93
C THR A 215 8.82 3.37 10.77
N TYR A 216 7.81 2.79 10.12
CA TYR A 216 6.58 2.33 10.76
C TYR A 216 6.32 0.83 10.54
N ASP A 217 6.05 0.10 11.62
CA ASP A 217 5.81 -1.35 11.61
C ASP A 217 4.47 -1.76 10.97
N ASN A 218 3.54 -0.83 10.78
CA ASN A 218 2.33 -1.06 9.99
C ASN A 218 2.47 -0.65 8.50
N GLU A 219 3.58 -0.03 8.09
CA GLU A 219 3.79 0.48 6.73
C GLU A 219 5.07 -0.09 6.12
N ALA A 220 5.00 -1.33 5.61
CA ALA A 220 6.16 -2.04 5.04
C ALA A 220 6.81 -1.34 3.83
N TRP A 221 6.09 -0.42 3.21
CA TRP A 221 6.47 0.34 2.03
C TRP A 221 7.06 1.72 2.34
N HIS A 222 6.92 2.24 3.57
CA HIS A 222 7.31 3.62 3.94
C HIS A 222 8.76 3.68 4.43
N PHE A 223 9.60 4.42 3.71
CA PHE A 223 11.02 4.59 4.02
C PHE A 223 11.39 6.06 4.21
N GLU A 224 12.34 6.29 5.11
CA GLU A 224 12.95 7.59 5.37
C GLU A 224 14.48 7.46 5.37
N LEU A 225 15.17 8.59 5.16
CA LEU A 225 16.63 8.62 5.23
C LEU A 225 17.08 8.74 6.70
N SER A 226 17.85 7.76 7.15
CA SER A 226 18.60 7.75 8.40
C SER A 226 20.08 7.54 8.07
N PRO A 227 20.88 8.61 7.87
CA PRO A 227 22.28 8.49 7.44
C PRO A 227 23.15 7.62 8.36
N SER A 228 22.87 7.62 9.66
CA SER A 228 23.57 6.79 10.64
C SER A 228 23.35 5.28 10.45
N ALA A 229 22.34 4.88 9.67
CA ALA A 229 22.02 3.46 9.48
C ALA A 229 23.06 2.71 8.65
N VAL A 230 23.89 3.42 7.88
CA VAL A 230 25.01 2.84 7.14
C VAL A 230 26.01 2.19 8.11
N ASP A 231 26.24 2.82 9.27
CA ASP A 231 27.19 2.34 10.28
C ASP A 231 26.52 1.56 11.42
N ALA A 232 25.31 1.98 11.83
CA ALA A 232 24.65 1.50 13.04
C ALA A 232 23.43 0.59 12.78
N GLY A 233 23.03 0.40 11.53
CA GLY A 233 21.75 -0.20 11.17
C GLY A 233 20.57 0.74 11.41
N CYS A 234 19.39 0.32 10.94
CA CYS A 234 18.19 1.14 11.08
C CYS A 234 17.76 1.30 12.55
N PRO A 235 17.27 2.50 12.94
CA PRO A 235 16.71 2.69 14.28
C PRO A 235 15.47 1.80 14.47
N PRO A 236 15.06 1.55 15.73
CA PRO A 236 13.80 0.87 16.00
C PRO A 236 12.61 1.55 15.31
N MET A 237 11.74 0.75 14.72
CA MET A 237 10.49 1.24 14.11
C MET A 237 9.51 1.70 15.19
N PHE A 238 8.71 2.70 14.86
CA PHE A 238 7.48 2.99 15.60
C PHE A 238 6.40 1.98 15.20
N ARG A 239 5.43 1.72 16.07
CA ARG A 239 4.31 0.82 15.71
C ARG A 239 3.48 1.40 14.55
N ASP A 240 3.22 2.70 14.61
CA ASP A 240 2.53 3.49 13.61
C ASP A 240 2.85 4.99 13.80
N PRO A 241 2.44 5.89 12.87
CA PRO A 241 2.74 7.32 12.96
C PRO A 241 2.30 8.02 14.25
N THR A 242 1.35 7.47 15.02
CA THR A 242 0.90 8.11 16.27
C THR A 242 1.95 8.06 17.39
N GLU A 243 2.93 7.16 17.28
CA GLU A 243 4.02 7.03 18.25
C GLU A 243 5.22 7.94 17.92
N ASP A 244 5.36 8.40 16.67
CA ASP A 244 6.46 9.27 16.25
C ASP A 244 6.30 10.69 16.82
N PRO A 245 7.25 11.18 17.63
CA PRO A 245 7.23 12.54 18.17
C PRO A 245 7.16 13.64 17.11
N ARG A 246 7.69 13.40 15.91
CA ARG A 246 7.68 14.35 14.78
C ARG A 246 6.29 14.52 14.18
N MET A 247 5.39 13.56 14.43
CA MET A 247 4.02 13.54 13.92
C MET A 247 3.03 14.27 14.84
N ARG A 248 3.50 14.76 15.98
CA ARG A 248 2.70 15.54 16.95
C ARG A 248 2.78 17.02 16.63
N SER A 249 1.63 17.68 16.60
CA SER A 249 1.44 19.12 16.45
C SER A 249 1.39 19.84 17.78
#